data_AF-A0A9D6TD85-F1
#
_entry.id   AF-A0A9D6TD85-F1
#
_cell.length_a   1.000
_cell.length_b   1.000
_cell.length_c   1.000
_cell.angle_alpha   90.00
_cell.angle_beta   90.00
_cell.angle_gamma   90.00
#
_symmetry.space_group_name_H-M   'P 1'
#
loop_
_entity.id
_entity.type
_entity.pdbx_description
1 polymer ?
#
loop_
_entity_poly.entity_id
_entity_poly.type
_entity_poly.pdbx_seq_one_letter_code
_entity_poly.pdbx_strand_id
1 'polypeptide(L)' 'MTARDTGPNRERRKPFGTRPGEAEVVTLLQRLRRKPRAGERLSFAAIAAKLSADRIPARTGRPWAVETVRKIAMR' A
#
# COMPACT_ATOMS: atom_id res chain seq x y z
N MET A 1 1.55 -13.62 42.92
CA MET A 1 0.92 -13.29 41.63
C MET A 1 1.21 -11.82 41.34
N THR A 2 2.28 -11.52 40.61
CA THR A 2 2.65 -10.14 40.26
C THR A 2 2.40 -9.95 38.76
N ALA A 3 1.41 -9.11 38.45
CA ALA A 3 1.05 -8.74 37.10
C ALA A 3 2.26 -8.08 36.42
N ARG A 4 2.63 -8.60 35.24
CA ARG A 4 3.61 -7.97 34.36
C ARG A 4 2.96 -6.76 33.72
N ASP A 5 3.25 -5.58 34.26
CA ASP A 5 3.04 -4.30 33.60
C ASP A 5 3.79 -4.31 32.26
N THR A 6 3.06 -4.53 31.18
CA THR A 6 3.59 -4.40 29.82
C THR A 6 3.22 -3.00 29.36
N GLY A 7 4.15 -2.06 29.51
CA GLY A 7 3.96 -0.65 29.14
C GLY A 7 3.41 -0.44 27.72
N PRO A 8 2.87 0.76 27.44
CA PRO A 8 2.07 1.02 26.24
C PRO A 8 2.84 0.69 24.95
N ASN A 9 2.27 -0.25 24.21
CA ASN A 9 2.58 -0.74 22.87
C ASN A 9 3.22 0.33 21.93
N ARG A 10 4.55 0.48 21.99
CA ARG A 10 5.36 1.38 21.17
C ARG A 10 5.34 0.94 19.70
N GLU A 11 4.92 1.85 18.82
CA GLU A 11 5.03 1.75 17.35
C GLU A 11 4.56 0.44 16.69
N ARG A 12 3.26 0.13 16.72
CA ARG A 12 2.72 -0.62 15.57
C ARG A 12 2.99 0.21 14.32
N ARG A 13 3.79 -0.30 13.37
CA ARG A 13 4.03 0.38 12.08
C ARG A 13 2.68 0.71 11.47
N LYS A 14 2.30 2.01 11.44
CA LYS A 14 1.04 2.45 10.85
C LYS A 14 0.99 1.91 9.42
N PRO A 15 -0.05 1.13 9.06
CA PRO A 15 -0.14 0.61 7.71
C PRO A 15 -0.18 1.76 6.70
N PHE A 16 0.16 1.46 5.45
CA PHE A 16 -0.02 2.42 4.38
C PHE A 16 -1.52 2.69 4.18
N GLY A 17 -1.91 3.96 4.03
CA GLY A 17 -3.32 4.36 3.98
C GLY A 17 -3.83 5.06 5.25
N THR A 18 -2.98 5.24 6.27
CA THR A 18 -3.36 5.88 7.55
C THR A 18 -2.96 7.36 7.61
N ARG A 19 -2.07 7.84 6.73
CA ARG A 19 -1.72 9.26 6.65
C ARG A 19 -2.63 9.96 5.63
N PRO A 20 -2.89 11.27 5.79
CA PRO A 20 -3.59 12.06 4.77
C PRO A 20 -2.91 11.91 3.40
N GLY A 21 -3.71 11.76 2.35
CA GLY A 21 -3.25 11.49 0.97
C GLY A 21 -2.98 10.03 0.63
N GLU A 22 -2.79 9.14 1.61
CA GLU A 22 -2.50 7.73 1.31
C GLU A 22 -3.75 6.90 1.05
N ALA A 23 -4.89 7.28 1.61
CA ALA A 23 -6.17 6.62 1.36
C ALA A 23 -6.54 6.67 -0.13
N GLU A 24 -6.21 7.77 -0.81
CA GLU A 24 -6.40 7.93 -2.25
C GLU A 24 -5.53 6.96 -3.04
N VAL A 25 -4.28 6.79 -2.62
CA VAL A 25 -3.35 5.82 -3.23
C VAL A 25 -3.81 4.39 -3.01
N VAL A 26 -4.32 4.05 -1.81
CA VAL A 26 -4.91 2.72 -1.55
C VAL A 26 -6.10 2.47 -2.49
N THR A 27 -6.99 3.46 -2.63
CA THR A 27 -8.15 3.38 -3.52
C THR A 27 -7.73 3.21 -4.97
N LEU A 28 -6.72 3.97 -5.41
CA LEU A 28 -6.14 3.85 -6.74
C LEU A 28 -5.56 2.44 -6.97
N LEU A 29 -4.78 1.92 -6.02
CA LEU A 29 -4.19 0.59 -6.09
C LEU A 29 -5.24 -0.51 -6.22
N GLN A 30 -6.31 -0.45 -5.42
CA GLN A 30 -7.42 -1.40 -5.51
C GLN A 30 -8.16 -1.29 -6.86
N ARG A 31 -8.36 -0.07 -7.37
CA ARG A 31 -8.98 0.16 -8.69
C ARG A 31 -8.12 -0.39 -9.83
N LEU A 32 -6.82 -0.11 -9.84
CA LEU A 32 -5.89 -0.61 -10.85
C LEU A 32 -5.77 -2.15 -10.82
N ARG A 33 -5.95 -2.75 -9.63
CA ARG A 33 -5.91 -4.20 -9.47
C ARG A 33 -7.23 -4.88 -9.85
N ARG A 34 -8.33 -4.15 -9.98
CA ARG A 34 -9.62 -4.71 -10.42
C ARG A 34 -9.50 -5.21 -11.86
N LYS A 35 -10.10 -6.37 -12.15
CA LYS A 35 -10.13 -6.89 -13.53
C LYS A 35 -10.92 -5.92 -14.41
N PRO A 36 -10.35 -5.40 -15.52
CA PRO A 36 -11.10 -4.56 -16.45
C PRO A 36 -12.22 -5.37 -17.12
N ARG A 37 -13.28 -4.69 -17.56
CA ARG A 37 -14.42 -5.34 -18.26
C ARG A 37 -14.00 -6.00 -19.57
N ALA A 38 -13.01 -5.43 -20.25
CA ALA A 38 -12.34 -6.00 -21.40
C ALA A 38 -10.83 -5.79 -21.19
N GLY A 39 -10.05 -6.87 -21.27
CA GLY A 39 -8.58 -6.84 -21.13
C GLY A 39 -8.03 -7.66 -19.96
N GLU A 40 -6.70 -7.68 -19.89
CA GLU A 40 -5.97 -8.43 -18.86
C GLU A 40 -5.83 -7.63 -17.56
N ARG A 41 -5.82 -8.35 -16.44
CA ARG A 41 -5.64 -7.75 -15.11
C ARG A 41 -4.18 -7.34 -14.94
N LEU A 42 -3.93 -6.08 -14.60
CA LEU A 42 -2.57 -5.60 -14.35
C LEU A 42 -1.85 -6.43 -13.28
N SER A 43 -0.61 -6.77 -13.57
CA SER A 43 0.32 -7.37 -12.60
C SER A 43 0.74 -6.34 -11.56
N PHE A 44 1.18 -6.80 -10.39
CA PHE A 44 1.65 -5.87 -9.34
C PHE A 44 2.86 -5.06 -9.78
N ALA A 45 3.74 -5.63 -10.62
CA ALA A 45 4.87 -4.93 -11.22
C ALA A 45 4.40 -3.84 -12.19
N ALA A 46 3.40 -4.13 -13.03
CA ALA A 46 2.82 -3.12 -13.92
C ALA A 46 2.17 -1.97 -13.15
N ILE A 47 1.49 -2.27 -12.04
CA ILE A 47 0.92 -1.25 -11.15
C ILE A 47 2.03 -0.40 -10.52
N ALA A 48 3.13 -1.00 -10.04
CA ALA A 48 4.26 -0.27 -9.49
C ALA A 48 4.96 0.65 -10.52
N ALA A 49 5.12 0.16 -11.75
CA ALA A 49 5.64 0.94 -12.87
C ALA A 49 4.70 2.10 -13.20
N LYS A 50 3.39 1.85 -13.23
CA LYS A 50 2.38 2.89 -13.45
C LYS A 50 2.43 3.98 -12.37
N LEU A 51 2.50 3.62 -11.10
CA LEU A 51 2.63 4.60 -10.01
C LEU A 51 3.90 5.46 -10.13
N SER A 52 5.01 4.84 -10.54
CA SER A 52 6.26 5.55 -10.79
C SER A 52 6.13 6.51 -11.98
N ALA A 53 5.46 6.09 -13.05
CA ALA A 53 5.18 6.92 -14.23
C ALA A 53 4.23 8.10 -13.93
N ASP A 54 3.21 7.85 -13.11
CA ASP A 54 2.27 8.86 -12.61
C ASP A 54 2.90 9.77 -11.52
N ARG A 55 4.21 9.61 -11.23
CA ARG A 55 4.98 10.36 -10.22
C ARG A 55 4.37 10.31 -8.82
N ILE A 56 3.72 9.21 -8.46
CA ILE A 56 3.12 9.00 -7.14
C ILE A 56 4.21 8.45 -6.21
N PRO A 57 4.72 9.24 -5.24
CA PRO A 57 5.82 8.81 -4.39
C PRO A 57 5.36 7.78 -3.36
N ALA A 58 6.20 6.78 -3.09
CA ALA A 58 6.05 5.96 -1.89
C ALA A 58 6.51 6.74 -0.64
N ARG A 59 6.08 6.30 0.55
CA ARG A 59 6.52 6.88 1.85
C ARG A 59 8.04 6.99 1.99
N THR A 60 8.77 6.09 1.35
CA THR A 60 10.24 6.00 1.41
C THR A 60 10.94 6.91 0.41
N GLY A 61 10.21 7.61 -0.47
CA GLY A 61 10.77 8.38 -1.59
C GLY A 61 11.38 7.52 -2.70
N ARG A 62 11.28 6.19 -2.58
CA ARG A 62 11.77 5.22 -3.58
C ARG A 62 10.63 4.78 -4.50
N PRO A 63 10.95 4.20 -5.67
CA PRO A 63 9.96 3.53 -6.50
C PRO A 63 9.15 2.50 -5.70
N TRP A 64 7.91 2.28 -6.12
CA TRP A 64 7.02 1.34 -5.47
C TRP A 64 7.56 -0.09 -5.55
N ALA A 65 7.78 -0.71 -4.40
CA ALA A 65 8.10 -2.13 -4.35
C ALA A 65 6.86 -2.98 -4.66
N VAL A 66 7.02 -3.99 -5.52
CA VAL A 66 5.94 -4.90 -5.95
C VAL A 66 5.23 -5.55 -4.75
N GLU A 67 5.98 -5.98 -3.73
CA GLU A 67 5.41 -6.55 -2.51
C GLU A 67 4.57 -5.56 -1.71
N THR A 68 4.95 -4.28 -1.71
CA THR A 68 4.19 -3.23 -1.02
C THR A 68 2.87 -2.97 -1.74
N VAL A 69 2.93 -2.87 -3.07
CA VAL A 69 1.74 -2.78 -3.93
C VAL A 69 0.81 -3.96 -3.72
N ARG A 70 1.34 -5.19 -3.67
CA ARG A 70 0.55 -6.40 -3.41
C ARG A 70 -0.15 -6.34 -2.06
N LYS A 71 0.57 -6.02 -0.98
CA LYS A 71 0.02 -5.94 0.38
C LYS A 71 -1.10 -4.90 0.50
N ILE A 72 -1.00 -3.80 -0.22
CA ILE A 72 -2.01 -2.72 -0.17
C ILE A 72 -3.21 -3.05 -1.07
N ALA A 73 -2.96 -3.54 -2.29
CA ALA A 73 -4.02 -3.82 -3.26
C ALA A 73 -4.85 -5.07 -2.91
N MET A 74 -4.34 -5.96 -2.04
CA MET A 74 -5.04 -7.17 -1.57
C MET A 74 -5.63 -7.00 -0.16
N ARG A 75 -5.57 -5.81 0.42
CA ARG A 75 -6.21 -5.46 1.68
C ARG A 75 -7.66 -5.10 1.45
#